data_AF-A0A0Q0CGV3-F1
#
_entry.id   AF-A0A0Q0CGV3-F1
#
_cell.length_a   1.000
_cell.length_b   1.000
_cell.length_c   1.000
_cell.angle_alpha   90.00
_cell.angle_beta   90.00
_cell.angle_gamma   90.00
#
_symmetry.space_group_name_H-M   'P 1'
#
loop_
_entity.id
_entity.type
_entity.pdbx_description
1 polymer ?
#
loop_
_entity_poly.entity_id
_entity_poly.type
_entity_poly.pdbx_seq_one_letter_code
_entity_poly.pdbx_strand_id
1 'polypeptide(L)' 'MTTRTPVVLYVYHCAKCGQDGQLHLEETAPEVTTACSMCGAKVLAEEGTREH' A
#
# COMPACT_ATOMS: atom_id res chain seq x y z
N MET A 1 -5.00 15.02 -22.57
CA MET A 1 -4.72 15.40 -21.17
C MET A 1 -4.20 14.16 -20.48
N THR A 2 -2.95 14.13 -20.04
CA THR A 2 -2.42 13.02 -19.23
C THR A 2 -2.86 13.27 -17.80
N THR A 3 -3.94 12.60 -17.37
CA THR A 3 -4.29 12.51 -15.96
C THR A 3 -3.15 11.80 -15.25
N ARG A 4 -2.35 12.53 -14.48
CA ARG A 4 -1.33 11.93 -13.62
C ARG A 4 -2.05 11.47 -12.36
N THR A 5 -2.19 10.16 -12.21
CA THR A 5 -2.66 9.56 -10.97
C THR A 5 -1.70 9.98 -9.85
N PRO A 6 -2.19 10.51 -8.71
CA PRO A 6 -1.30 10.84 -7.61
C PRO A 6 -0.61 9.57 -7.11
N VAL A 7 0.65 9.70 -6.68
CA VAL A 7 1.35 8.63 -5.97
C VAL A 7 1.12 8.84 -4.48
N VAL A 8 0.53 7.85 -3.83
CA VAL A 8 0.18 7.90 -2.40
C VAL A 8 0.93 6.81 -1.64
N LEU A 9 1.00 6.98 -0.31
CA LEU A 9 1.60 6.01 0.60
C LEU A 9 0.55 4.96 0.95
N TYR A 10 0.88 3.69 0.75
CA TYR A 10 0.11 2.55 1.25
C TYR A 10 0.88 1.89 2.39
N VAL A 11 0.19 1.59 3.48
CA VAL A 11 0.73 0.88 4.64
C VAL A 11 0.04 -0.46 4.80
N TYR A 12 0.77 -1.50 5.19
CA TYR A 12 0.20 -2.81 5.44
C TYR A 12 0.80 -3.44 6.69
N HIS A 13 0.02 -4.30 7.34
CA HIS A 13 0.50 -5.23 8.36
C HIS A 13 0.48 -6.67 7.80
N CYS A 14 1.62 -7.34 7.79
CA CYS A 14 1.67 -8.71 7.28
C CYS A 14 1.27 -9.74 8.35
N ALA A 15 0.09 -10.31 8.25
CA ALA A 15 -0.37 -11.36 9.17
C ALA A 15 0.52 -12.62 9.22
N LYS A 16 1.37 -12.85 8.19
CA LYS A 16 2.26 -14.03 8.14
C LYS A 16 3.55 -13.84 8.93
N CYS A 17 4.23 -12.71 8.80
CA CYS A 17 5.50 -12.44 9.47
C CYS A 17 5.40 -11.39 10.58
N GLY A 18 4.22 -10.79 10.79
CA GLY A 18 3.96 -9.75 11.78
C GLY A 18 4.71 -8.44 11.53
N GLN A 19 5.20 -8.21 10.30
CA GLN A 19 5.93 -7.01 9.94
C GLN A 19 5.02 -6.01 9.24
N ASP A 20 5.13 -4.76 9.65
CA ASP A 20 4.55 -3.62 8.95
C ASP A 20 5.44 -3.22 7.77
N GLY A 21 4.81 -2.74 6.70
CA GLY A 21 5.52 -2.25 5.54
C GLY A 21 4.79 -1.08 4.90
N GLN A 22 5.53 -0.35 4.07
CA GLN A 22 5.03 0.81 3.36
C GLN A 22 5.44 0.77 1.89
N LEU A 23 4.56 1.25 1.02
CA LEU A 23 4.72 1.22 -0.43
C LEU A 23 4.24 2.56 -1.00
N HIS A 24 4.92 3.07 -2.03
CA HIS A 24 4.44 4.23 -2.78
C HIS A 24 3.92 3.74 -4.12
N LEU A 25 2.61 3.87 -4.34
CA LEU A 25 1.94 3.41 -5.56
C LEU A 25 1.02 4.51 -6.09
N GLU A 26 0.70 4.45 -7.38
CA GLU A 26 -0.36 5.27 -7.94
C GLU A 26 -1.68 4.95 -7.24
N GLU A 27 -2.41 5.99 -6.82
CA GLU A 27 -3.69 5.86 -6.15
C GLU A 27 -4.73 5.28 -7.11
N THR A 28 -5.04 4.00 -6.94
CA THR A 28 -6.07 3.33 -7.75
C THR A 28 -7.32 2.99 -6.95
N ALA A 29 -7.17 2.83 -5.63
CA ALA A 29 -8.21 2.41 -4.69
C ALA A 29 -7.76 2.73 -3.26
N PRO A 30 -8.68 2.88 -2.29
CA PRO A 30 -8.31 3.09 -0.88
C PRO A 30 -7.53 1.90 -0.28
N GLU A 31 -7.70 0.71 -0.84
CA GLU A 31 -7.00 -0.51 -0.42
C GLU A 31 -6.50 -1.26 -1.65
N VAL A 32 -5.26 -1.74 -1.60
CA VAL A 32 -4.62 -2.49 -2.67
C VAL A 32 -4.04 -3.79 -2.15
N THR A 33 -4.18 -4.86 -2.94
CA THR A 33 -3.54 -6.12 -2.62
C THR A 33 -2.15 -6.18 -3.22
N THR A 34 -1.15 -6.46 -2.38
CA THR A 34 0.26 -6.51 -2.77
C THR A 34 0.97 -7.67 -2.08
N ALA A 35 2.29 -7.80 -2.28
CA ALA A 35 3.13 -8.76 -1.60
C ALA A 35 3.95 -8.07 -0.50
N CYS A 36 4.07 -8.73 0.66
CA CYS A 36 4.94 -8.31 1.73
C CYS A 36 6.40 -8.36 1.25
N SER A 37 7.11 -7.24 1.34
CA SER A 37 8.50 -7.12 0.92
C SER A 37 9.44 -8.03 1.71
N MET A 38 9.05 -8.45 2.92
CA MET A 38 9.87 -9.28 3.79
C MET A 38 9.70 -10.78 3.55
N CYS A 39 8.47 -11.26 3.33
CA CYS A 39 8.19 -12.69 3.24
C CYS A 39 7.44 -13.12 1.97
N GLY A 40 7.12 -12.19 1.09
CA GLY A 40 6.40 -12.43 -0.17
C GLY A 40 4.93 -12.81 0.01
N ALA A 41 4.40 -12.80 1.24
CA ALA A 41 3.00 -13.13 1.48
C ALA A 41 2.07 -12.07 0.88
N LYS A 42 0.90 -12.51 0.38
CA LYS A 42 -0.16 -11.60 -0.04
C LYS A 42 -0.65 -10.80 1.18
N VAL A 43 -0.65 -9.48 1.07
CA VAL A 43 -1.09 -8.54 2.11
C VAL A 43 -2.02 -7.49 1.50
N LEU A 44 -2.93 -7.00 2.33
CA LEU A 44 -3.77 -5.86 2.01
C LEU A 44 -3.08 -4.60 2.54
N ALA A 45 -2.86 -3.63 1.67
CA ALA A 45 -2.26 -2.35 2.01
C ALA A 45 -3.32 -1.25 1.88
N GLU A 46 -3.44 -0.42 2.89
CA GLU A 46 -4.41 0.67 2.95
C GLU A 46 -3.69 1.99 2.64
N GLU A 47 -4.35 2.87 1.91
CA GLU A 47 -3.86 4.23 1.67
C GLU A 47 -3.71 4.93 3.03
N GLY A 48 -2.50 5.38 3.34
CA GLY A 48 -2.25 6.25 4.47
C GLY A 48 -2.86 7.61 4.18
N THR A 49 -4.12 7.80 4.58
CA THR A 49 -4.80 9.08 4.48
C THR A 49 -3.94 10.15 5.14
N ARG A 50 -3.43 11.08 4.34
CA ARG A 50 -2.81 12.31 4.84
C ARG A 50 -3.93 13.17 5.42
N GLU A 51 -4.19 13.00 6.71
CA GLU A 51 -5.03 13.92 7.49
C GLU A 51 -4.53 15.36 7.26
N HIS A 52 -5.38 16.17 6.62
CA HIS A 52 -5.14 17.57 6.28
C HIS A 52 -5.50 18.48 7.46
#